data_AF-A0A518REN7-F1
#
_entry.id   AF-A0A518REN7-F1
#
_cell.length_a   1.000
_cell.length_b   1.000
_cell.length_c   1.000
_cell.angle_alpha   90.00
_cell.angle_beta   90.00
_cell.angle_gamma   90.00
#
_symmetry.space_group_name_H-M   'P 1'
#
loop_
_entity.id
_entity.type
_entity.pdbx_description
1 polymer ?
#
loop_
_entity_poly.entity_id
_entity_poly.type
_entity_poly.pdbx_seq_one_letter_code
_entity_poly.pdbx_strand_id
1 'polypeptide(L)'
;MPGLQLQNRVVVNPAVLSTAVDGSVVLMDIESGRYFGFDPIATDIWTAIAQPCTIDSLCQDLAARYDAPIEQIRISVLAFLTDLQRKKLIEISPE
;
A
#
# COMPACT_ATOMS: atom_id res chain seq x y z
N MET A 1 8.53 -6.42 -17.08
CA MET A 1 7.47 -5.47 -16.68
C MET A 1 8.18 -4.27 -16.08
N PRO A 2 7.92 -3.03 -16.51
CA PRO A 2 8.53 -1.88 -15.84
C PRO A 2 8.11 -1.93 -14.37
N GLY A 3 9.09 -1.84 -13.46
CA GLY A 3 8.81 -1.80 -12.03
C GLY A 3 8.02 -0.54 -11.69
N LEU A 4 7.32 -0.59 -10.55
CA LEU A 4 6.71 0.60 -9.94
C LEU A 4 7.70 1.76 -9.89
N GLN A 5 7.26 2.95 -10.30
CA GLN A 5 8.03 4.18 -10.24
C GLN A 5 7.42 5.14 -9.21
N LEU A 6 8.26 5.99 -8.63
CA LEU A 6 7.86 6.89 -7.55
C LEU A 6 6.75 7.89 -7.96
N GLN A 7 6.70 8.27 -9.23
CA GLN A 7 5.64 9.13 -9.76
C GLN A 7 4.33 8.39 -10.06
N ASN A 8 4.29 7.05 -9.99
CA ASN A 8 3.03 6.35 -10.21
C ASN A 8 2.03 6.68 -9.10
N ARG A 9 0.77 6.83 -9.51
CA ARG A 9 -0.35 6.96 -8.57
C ARG A 9 -0.86 5.57 -8.20
N VAL A 10 -1.16 5.41 -6.92
CA VAL A 10 -1.68 4.16 -6.36
C VAL A 10 -2.98 4.42 -5.62
N VAL A 11 -3.90 3.47 -5.74
CA VAL A 11 -5.19 3.49 -5.03
C VAL A 11 -5.63 2.07 -4.69
N VAL A 12 -6.32 1.91 -3.58
CA VAL A 12 -7.00 0.63 -3.25
C VAL A 12 -7.96 0.25 -4.37
N ASN A 13 -7.92 -1.01 -4.80
CA ASN A 13 -8.90 -1.52 -5.75
C ASN A 13 -10.30 -1.49 -5.08
N PRO A 14 -11.31 -0.81 -5.67
CA PRO A 14 -12.63 -0.67 -5.07
C PRO A 14 -13.37 -2.01 -4.89
N ALA A 15 -12.96 -3.08 -5.57
CA ALA A 15 -13.50 -4.42 -5.37
C ALA A 15 -13.01 -5.09 -4.08
N VAL A 16 -12.00 -4.52 -3.41
CA VAL A 16 -11.39 -5.08 -2.20
C VAL A 16 -12.12 -4.56 -0.96
N LEU A 17 -12.68 -5.47 -0.17
CA LEU A 17 -13.23 -5.15 1.15
C LEU A 17 -12.15 -5.29 2.22
N SER A 18 -11.84 -4.18 2.90
CA SER A 18 -10.95 -4.14 4.06
C SER A 18 -11.74 -3.79 5.30
N THR A 19 -11.48 -4.48 6.42
CA THR A 19 -12.10 -4.18 7.72
C THR A 19 -11.01 -3.97 8.75
N ALA A 20 -11.06 -2.83 9.44
CA ALA A 20 -10.18 -2.58 10.58
C ALA A 20 -10.70 -3.33 11.81
N VAL A 21 -9.89 -4.22 12.40
CA VAL A 21 -10.20 -4.97 13.62
C VAL A 21 -9.06 -4.72 14.61
N ASP A 22 -9.38 -4.18 15.79
CA ASP A 22 -8.43 -3.93 16.89
C ASP A 22 -7.15 -3.15 16.50
N GLY A 23 -7.26 -2.17 15.59
CA GLY A 23 -6.14 -1.32 15.16
C GLY A 23 -5.26 -1.92 14.06
N SER A 24 -5.58 -3.13 13.60
CA SER A 24 -4.96 -3.76 12.43
C SER A 24 -5.97 -3.85 11.29
N VAL A 25 -5.55 -3.53 10.06
CA VAL A 25 -6.42 -3.77 8.90
C VAL A 25 -6.33 -5.23 8.48
N VAL A 26 -7.48 -5.90 8.49
CA VAL A 26 -7.64 -7.25 7.95
C VAL A 26 -8.27 -7.11 6.57
N LEU A 27 -7.54 -7.60 5.58
CA LEU A 27 -8.06 -7.75 4.23
C LEU A 27 -8.67 -9.12 4.06
N MET A 28 -9.95 -9.12 3.68
CA MET A 28 -10.64 -10.34 3.28
C MET A 28 -10.78 -10.30 1.76
N ASP A 29 -9.93 -11.07 1.08
CA ASP A 29 -10.12 -11.32 -0.33
C ASP A 29 -11.24 -12.37 -0.47
N ILE A 30 -12.43 -11.91 -0.84
CA ILE A 30 -13.63 -12.74 -0.98
C ILE A 30 -13.50 -13.73 -2.15
N GLU A 31 -12.73 -13.38 -3.19
CA GLU A 31 -12.53 -14.28 -4.33
C GLU A 31 -11.56 -15.42 -4.02
N SER A 32 -10.51 -15.15 -3.21
CA SER A 32 -9.51 -16.18 -2.87
C SER A 32 -9.66 -16.81 -1.48
N GLY A 33 -10.54 -16.29 -0.61
CA GLY A 33 -10.76 -16.78 0.75
C GLY A 33 -9.57 -16.59 1.69
N ARG A 34 -8.65 -15.66 1.36
CA ARG A 34 -7.41 -15.41 2.13
C ARG A 34 -7.54 -14.20 3.04
N TYR A 35 -7.04 -14.37 4.26
CA TYR A 35 -6.88 -13.28 5.24
C TYR A 35 -5.46 -12.72 5.14
N PHE A 36 -5.35 -11.40 4.96
CA PHE A 36 -4.07 -10.70 5.12
C PHE A 36 -4.19 -9.81 6.35
N GLY A 37 -3.32 -10.05 7.34
CA GLY A 37 -3.12 -9.14 8.46
C GLY A 37 -2.00 -8.17 8.11
N PHE A 38 -2.28 -6.88 8.17
CA PHE A 38 -1.25 -5.86 8.02
C PHE A 38 -0.56 -5.58 9.36
N ASP A 39 0.75 -5.39 9.32
CA ASP A 39 1.46 -4.74 10.40
C ASP A 39 1.06 -3.24 10.48
N PRO A 40 1.44 -2.51 11.54
CA PRO A 40 1.06 -1.10 11.67
C PRO A 40 1.51 -0.22 10.50
N ILE A 41 2.66 -0.52 9.88
CA ILE A 41 3.20 0.26 8.76
C ILE A 41 2.40 -0.03 7.49
N ALA A 42 2.10 -1.30 7.23
CA ALA A 42 1.27 -1.74 6.13
C ALA A 42 -0.16 -1.23 6.26
N THR A 43 -0.69 -1.14 7.48
CA THR A 43 -1.98 -0.51 7.79
C THR A 43 -1.96 0.98 7.46
N ASP A 44 -0.89 1.68 7.83
CA ASP A 44 -0.69 3.09 7.51
C ASP A 44 -0.59 3.33 6.00
N ILE A 45 0.16 2.48 5.29
CA ILE A 45 0.23 2.52 3.82
C ILE A 45 -1.16 2.30 3.22
N TRP A 46 -1.86 1.24 3.64
CA TRP A 46 -3.19 0.90 3.15
C TRP A 46 -4.20 2.04 3.34
N THR A 47 -4.15 2.68 4.50
CA THR A 47 -5.02 3.82 4.83
C THR A 47 -4.66 5.05 3.98
N ALA A 48 -3.37 5.32 3.76
CA ALA A 48 -2.92 6.44 2.94
C ALA A 48 -3.34 6.28 1.47
N ILE A 49 -3.24 5.07 0.91
CA ILE A 49 -3.63 4.78 -0.48
C ILE A 49 -5.14 4.57 -0.68
N ALA A 50 -5.94 4.71 0.39
CA ALA A 50 -7.41 4.75 0.26
C ALA A 50 -7.88 5.96 -0.56
N GLN A 51 -7.06 7.03 -0.61
CA GLN A 51 -7.18 8.10 -1.57
C GLN A 51 -6.04 8.01 -2.59
N PRO A 52 -6.26 8.33 -3.88
CA PRO A 52 -5.20 8.30 -4.88
C PRO A 52 -4.05 9.23 -4.50
N CYS A 53 -2.86 8.67 -4.26
CA CYS A 53 -1.63 9.41 -3.97
C CYS A 53 -0.47 8.90 -4.81
N THR A 54 0.63 9.67 -4.89
CA THR A 54 1.85 9.18 -5.54
C THR A 54 2.65 8.32 -4.57
N ILE A 55 3.44 7.38 -5.10
CA ILE A 55 4.33 6.56 -4.27
C ILE A 55 5.35 7.46 -3.55
N ASP A 56 5.85 8.52 -4.20
CA ASP A 56 6.79 9.44 -3.58
C ASP A 56 6.20 10.19 -2.38
N SER A 57 4.98 10.74 -2.51
CA SER A 57 4.34 11.45 -1.39
C SER A 57 4.10 10.51 -0.20
N LEU A 58 3.63 9.30 -0.49
CA LEU A 58 3.46 8.26 0.52
C LEU A 58 4.78 7.94 1.25
N CYS A 59 5.87 7.80 0.51
CA CYS A 59 7.18 7.51 1.09
C CYS A 59 7.68 8.67 1.98
N GLN A 60 7.50 9.91 1.53
CA GLN A 60 7.87 11.10 2.31
C GLN A 60 7.10 11.18 3.63
N ASP A 61 5.79 10.97 3.59
CA ASP A 61 4.92 10.98 4.77
C ASP A 61 5.31 9.89 5.78
N LEU A 62 5.64 8.69 5.31
CA LEU A 62 6.07 7.59 6.17
C LEU A 62 7.47 7.83 6.75
N ALA A 63 8.41 8.32 5.94
CA ALA A 63 9.76 8.65 6.42
C ALA A 63 9.73 9.69 7.54
N ALA A 64 8.88 10.72 7.40
CA ALA A 64 8.69 11.73 8.44
C ALA A 64 8.01 11.16 9.70
N ARG A 65 7.03 10.27 9.54
CA ARG A 65 6.25 9.69 10.65
C ARG A 65 7.03 8.67 11.48
N TYR A 66 7.88 7.88 10.83
CA TYR A 66 8.67 6.82 11.45
C TYR A 66 10.12 7.22 11.74
N ASP A 67 10.51 8.47 11.45
CA ASP A 67 11.88 8.99 11.58
C ASP A 67 12.93 8.03 10.97
N ALA A 68 12.64 7.60 9.73
CA ALA A 68 13.40 6.57 9.04
C ALA A 68 13.99 7.10 7.72
N PRO A 69 15.13 6.56 7.24
CA PRO A 69 15.72 6.97 5.97
C PRO A 69 14.76 6.76 4.79
N ILE A 70 14.54 7.81 4.01
CA ILE A 70 13.62 7.79 2.86
C ILE A 70 13.94 6.67 1.86
N GLU A 71 15.22 6.36 1.65
CA GLU A 71 15.64 5.28 0.75
C GLU A 71 15.22 3.90 1.26
N GLN A 72 15.27 3.67 2.57
CA GLN A 72 14.80 2.43 3.18
C GLN A 72 13.28 2.31 3.06
N ILE A 73 12.56 3.41 3.33
CA ILE A 73 11.10 3.46 3.17
C ILE A 73 10.70 3.19 1.73
N ARG A 74 11.34 3.82 0.74
CA ARG A 74 11.07 3.61 -0.68
C ARG A 74 11.22 2.15 -1.08
N ILE A 75 12.31 1.48 -0.68
CA ILE A 75 12.54 0.07 -1.00
C ILE A 75 11.42 -0.81 -0.41
N SER A 76 11.10 -0.61 0.88
CA SER A 76 10.06 -1.38 1.55
C SER A 76 8.66 -1.13 0.97
N VAL A 77 8.29 0.12 0.73
CA VAL A 77 7.00 0.52 0.16
C VAL A 77 6.86 0.00 -1.26
N LEU A 78 7.88 0.13 -2.11
CA LEU A 78 7.85 -0.39 -3.49
C LEU A 78 7.69 -1.92 -3.50
N ALA A 79 8.42 -2.63 -2.64
CA ALA A 79 8.28 -4.09 -2.53
C ALA A 79 6.88 -4.50 -2.09
N PHE A 80 6.30 -3.79 -1.12
CA PHE A 80 4.95 -4.02 -0.62
C PHE A 80 3.87 -3.72 -1.66
N LEU A 81 3.90 -2.54 -2.28
CA LEU A 81 2.95 -2.17 -3.34
C LEU A 81 3.06 -3.10 -4.55
N THR A 82 4.26 -3.58 -4.90
CA THR A 82 4.44 -4.57 -5.95
C THR A 82 3.71 -5.88 -5.61
N ASP A 83 3.78 -6.33 -4.36
CA ASP A 83 3.08 -7.54 -3.92
C ASP A 83 1.55 -7.35 -3.95
N LEU A 84 1.06 -6.21 -3.48
CA LEU A 84 -0.37 -5.87 -3.56
C LEU A 84 -0.87 -5.79 -5.01
N GLN A 85 -0.10 -5.19 -5.91
CA GLN A 85 -0.42 -5.13 -7.34
C GLN A 85 -0.52 -6.54 -7.94
N ARG A 86 0.44 -7.43 -7.65
CA ARG A 86 0.40 -8.82 -8.13
C ARG A 86 -0.83 -9.57 -7.65
N LYS A 87 -1.29 -9.25 -6.43
CA LYS A 87 -2.51 -9.78 -5.84
C LYS A 87 -3.78 -9.06 -6.31
N LYS A 88 -3.66 -8.08 -7.21
CA LYS A 88 -4.75 -7.23 -7.73
C LYS A 88 -5.51 -6.47 -6.64
N LEU A 89 -4.87 -6.21 -5.50
CA LEU A 89 -5.48 -5.52 -4.36
C LEU A 89 -5.45 -3.99 -4.50
N ILE A 90 -4.57 -3.49 -5.35
CA ILE A 90 -4.42 -2.07 -5.65
C ILE A 90 -4.39 -1.86 -7.15
N GLU A 91 -4.76 -0.66 -7.57
CA GLU A 91 -4.63 -0.18 -8.94
C GLU A 91 -3.50 0.85 -9.02
N ILE A 92 -2.79 0.84 -10.14
CA ILE A 92 -1.68 1.76 -10.41
C ILE A 92 -1.94 2.44 -11.73
N SER A 93 -1.83 3.77 -11.74
CA SER A 93 -1.89 4.57 -12.95
C SER A 93 -0.59 5.34 -13.16
N PRO A 94 -0.15 5.50 -14.43
CA PRO A 94 0.83 6.54 -14.75
C PRO A 94 0.26 7.92 -14.37
N GLU A 95 1.14 8.84 -13.97
CA GLU A 95 0.78 10.24 -13.77
C GLU A 95 0.40 10.91 -15.09
#